data_AF-A0A955XI04-F1
#
_entry.id   AF-A0A955XI04-F1
#
_cell.length_a   1.000
_cell.length_b   1.000
_cell.length_c   1.000
_cell.angle_alpha   90.00
_cell.angle_beta   90.00
_cell.angle_gamma   90.00
#
_symmetry.space_group_name_H-M   'P 1'
#
loop_
_entity.id
_entity.type
_entity.pdbx_description
1 polymer ?
#
loop_
_entity_poly.entity_id
_entity_poly.type
_entity_poly.pdbx_seq_one_letter_code
_entity_poly.pdbx_strand_id
1 'polypeptide(L)'
;TRGVQIARNDDGGGRGLCSQITLPAGEYELAVTGFNNLAVAPYLLSVRAAGVCGDGTVNTGEQCDPGADVPDDFCDGACQFIAGCGNGRVDAGEECDDGNVAVGDGCDGACQREPECGDGFVDAPEQCDDGNLDVGDGCDAACAFEQECGNGVVEGTEACDDGNVANGDGCDAGCTMENFPANRGALFIQADGVGLGARDRFDFVVDTEATVVGQNGSDEALACAGIGDSLMRLYAVNPDGTLGNPIAADDDSGTGLCSRIERLLQPGAYAFTLEDLGNNAPLPPYVFSFRLAVDVSAGGDFPGAYTLQGNDLYVLEVAEAGDFVLQTSNGQGGCNTDTRMNLYPLDAQGVRGQPVFNDDGGPGLCSRIAQALAVGRYEIEVDGFGGGAAPAYVLSVDLPGGCGDGELNAGEACDPGPDVPGDFCDAQCQLIPGCGNGVVEAGETCDDGNQADGDGCDSACTAEAFQALAGRYSATDAVGTVDAHAFMVDGAGTRVTAVLTDGQG
;
A
#
# COMPACT_ATOMS: atom_id res chain seq x y z
N THR A 1 86.96 -41.54 28.74
CA THR A 1 87.38 -40.95 30.03
C THR A 1 86.13 -40.61 30.79
N ARG A 2 85.98 -41.06 32.04
CA ARG A 2 84.80 -40.72 32.83
C ARG A 2 84.75 -39.19 32.97
N GLY A 3 83.60 -38.58 32.65
CA GLY A 3 83.42 -37.14 32.75
C GLY A 3 83.48 -36.64 34.20
N VAL A 4 83.41 -35.32 34.38
CA VAL A 4 83.29 -34.70 35.72
C VAL A 4 81.95 -35.13 36.34
N GLN A 5 81.95 -35.47 37.62
CA GLN A 5 80.71 -35.74 38.34
C GLN A 5 79.86 -34.47 38.39
N ILE A 6 78.68 -34.50 37.77
CA ILE A 6 77.79 -33.33 37.63
C ILE A 6 76.63 -33.32 38.63
N ALA A 7 76.34 -34.42 39.33
CA ALA A 7 75.33 -34.50 40.37
C ALA A 7 75.64 -35.58 41.42
N ARG A 8 75.16 -35.38 42.67
CA ARG A 8 75.18 -36.36 43.78
C ARG A 8 73.97 -36.08 44.67
N ASN A 9 73.18 -37.10 45.02
CA ASN A 9 72.06 -36.99 45.97
C ASN A 9 72.12 -38.17 46.95
N ASP A 10 72.40 -37.89 48.23
CA ASP A 10 72.48 -38.86 49.31
C ASP A 10 71.41 -38.64 50.42
N ASP A 11 70.48 -37.71 50.21
CA ASP A 11 69.49 -37.26 51.20
C ASP A 11 68.05 -37.32 50.69
N GLY A 12 67.57 -38.54 50.39
CA GLY A 12 66.17 -38.94 50.63
C GLY A 12 65.05 -38.12 49.99
N GLY A 13 65.30 -37.46 48.86
CA GLY A 13 64.29 -36.64 48.16
C GLY A 13 63.09 -37.38 47.58
N GLY A 14 63.06 -38.73 47.63
CA GLY A 14 61.96 -39.56 47.15
C GLY A 14 61.28 -40.38 48.27
N ARG A 15 60.08 -40.91 47.99
CA ARG A 15 59.36 -41.82 48.90
C ARG A 15 60.27 -43.00 49.27
N GLY A 16 60.57 -43.17 50.56
CA GLY A 16 61.33 -44.31 51.08
C GLY A 16 62.86 -44.14 51.19
N LEU A 17 63.39 -42.91 51.24
CA LEU A 17 64.83 -42.61 51.42
C LEU A 17 65.74 -42.99 50.23
N CYS A 18 65.18 -43.08 49.02
CA CYS A 18 65.93 -43.34 47.78
C CYS A 18 66.52 -42.05 47.17
N SER A 19 67.66 -42.15 46.50
CA SER A 19 68.27 -41.05 45.72
C SER A 19 67.50 -40.75 44.44
N GLN A 20 67.22 -39.47 44.16
CA GLN A 20 66.59 -39.01 42.91
C GLN A 20 67.45 -37.91 42.27
N ILE A 21 67.70 -38.00 40.95
CA ILE A 21 68.50 -37.00 40.23
C ILE A 21 67.73 -36.63 38.95
N THR A 22 67.47 -35.34 38.77
CA THR A 22 66.92 -34.78 37.52
C THR A 22 68.07 -34.25 36.67
N LEU A 23 68.15 -34.69 35.42
CA LEU A 23 69.20 -34.28 34.47
C LEU A 23 68.56 -33.63 33.24
N PRO A 24 69.16 -32.57 32.67
CA PRO A 24 68.73 -32.03 31.39
C PRO A 24 69.01 -33.04 30.25
N ALA A 25 68.44 -32.82 29.06
CA ALA A 25 68.66 -33.72 27.92
C ALA A 25 70.16 -33.90 27.60
N GLY A 26 70.59 -35.14 27.45
CA GLY A 26 72.00 -35.49 27.22
C GLY A 26 72.27 -36.98 27.39
N GLU A 27 73.50 -37.40 27.10
CA GLU A 27 73.95 -38.78 27.27
C GLU A 27 74.75 -38.88 28.58
N TYR A 28 74.34 -39.78 29.47
CA TYR A 28 74.89 -39.88 30.83
C TYR A 28 75.22 -41.32 31.21
N GLU A 29 76.24 -41.47 32.05
CA GLU A 29 76.56 -42.73 32.74
C GLU A 29 76.14 -42.59 34.21
N LEU A 30 75.25 -43.47 34.69
CA LEU A 30 74.89 -43.54 36.10
C LEU A 30 75.74 -44.57 36.84
N ALA A 31 76.24 -44.20 38.03
CA ALA A 31 76.99 -45.09 38.89
C ALA A 31 76.40 -45.08 40.31
N VAL A 32 75.86 -46.22 40.75
CA VAL A 32 75.35 -46.40 42.11
C VAL A 32 76.47 -46.99 42.96
N THR A 33 76.83 -46.29 44.04
CA THR A 33 77.86 -46.73 44.99
C THR A 33 77.32 -46.72 46.40
N GLY A 34 77.74 -47.68 47.22
CA GLY A 34 77.36 -47.74 48.63
C GLY A 34 78.12 -46.68 49.43
N PHE A 35 77.45 -46.07 50.40
CA PHE A 35 78.10 -45.15 51.32
C PHE A 35 79.24 -45.86 52.08
N ASN A 36 80.40 -45.21 52.23
CA ASN A 36 81.61 -45.77 52.86
C ASN A 36 82.12 -47.10 52.27
N ASN A 37 82.00 -47.31 50.95
CA ASN A 37 82.43 -48.53 50.24
C ASN A 37 81.74 -49.82 50.73
N LEU A 38 80.55 -49.70 51.31
CA LEU A 38 79.71 -50.86 51.63
C LEU A 38 79.12 -51.46 50.34
N ALA A 39 78.90 -52.77 50.35
CA ALA A 39 78.26 -53.46 49.24
C ALA A 39 76.82 -52.95 49.05
N VAL A 40 76.45 -52.66 47.79
CA VAL A 40 75.10 -52.20 47.43
C VAL A 40 74.19 -53.42 47.34
N ALA A 41 73.08 -53.41 48.09
CA ALA A 41 72.02 -54.41 47.96
C ALA A 41 71.36 -54.33 46.56
N PRO A 42 70.72 -55.40 46.04
CA PRO A 42 70.00 -55.33 44.77
C PRO A 42 68.98 -54.19 44.79
N TYR A 43 69.01 -53.36 43.75
CA TYR A 43 68.18 -52.18 43.61
C TYR A 43 67.46 -52.20 42.27
N LEU A 44 66.30 -51.54 42.21
CA LEU A 44 65.61 -51.27 40.96
C LEU A 44 65.97 -49.85 40.52
N LEU A 45 66.56 -49.70 39.33
CA LEU A 45 66.77 -48.39 38.72
C LEU A 45 65.56 -48.08 37.82
N SER A 46 64.78 -47.04 38.17
CA SER A 46 63.75 -46.50 37.29
C SER A 46 64.27 -45.21 36.67
N VAL A 47 64.47 -45.21 35.36
CA VAL A 47 64.77 -44.00 34.58
C VAL A 47 63.47 -43.59 33.90
N ARG A 48 62.99 -42.38 34.19
CA ARG A 48 61.80 -41.79 33.54
C ARG A 48 62.20 -40.45 32.94
N ALA A 49 61.84 -40.21 31.69
CA ALA A 49 61.91 -38.87 31.12
C ALA A 49 60.81 -38.02 31.80
N ALA A 50 61.13 -36.79 32.19
CA ALA A 50 60.12 -35.86 32.69
C ALA A 50 59.32 -35.32 31.49
N GLY A 51 57.98 -35.40 31.56
CA GLY A 51 57.05 -35.04 30.48
C GLY A 51 56.64 -36.26 29.65
N VAL A 52 55.97 -37.22 30.27
CA VAL A 52 55.33 -38.32 29.53
C VAL A 52 53.84 -38.21 29.79
N CYS A 53 53.09 -38.15 28.70
CA CYS A 53 51.66 -38.19 28.70
C CYS A 53 51.09 -39.33 29.57
N GLY A 54 50.16 -39.00 30.47
CA GLY A 54 49.48 -39.95 31.38
C GLY A 54 50.13 -40.04 32.76
N ASP A 55 50.82 -38.99 33.21
CA ASP A 55 51.43 -38.93 34.54
C ASP A 55 50.54 -38.26 35.60
N GLY A 56 49.33 -37.84 35.20
CA GLY A 56 48.34 -37.18 36.04
C GLY A 56 48.57 -35.68 36.19
N THR A 57 49.47 -35.08 35.42
CA THR A 57 49.72 -33.63 35.43
C THR A 57 49.92 -33.08 34.02
N VAL A 58 49.27 -31.95 33.69
CA VAL A 58 49.48 -31.28 32.38
C VAL A 58 50.82 -30.53 32.40
N ASN A 59 51.81 -31.06 31.69
CA ASN A 59 53.16 -30.51 31.59
C ASN A 59 53.32 -29.51 30.41
N THR A 60 54.47 -28.81 30.38
CA THR A 60 54.80 -27.91 29.26
C THR A 60 54.95 -28.69 27.95
N GLY A 61 53.99 -28.54 27.04
CA GLY A 61 53.93 -29.24 25.75
C GLY A 61 52.77 -30.23 25.63
N GLU A 62 52.06 -30.51 26.73
CA GLU A 62 50.85 -31.32 26.78
C GLU A 62 49.62 -30.39 26.74
N GLN A 63 48.55 -30.79 26.04
CA GLN A 63 47.30 -30.03 25.99
C GLN A 63 46.32 -30.53 27.08
N CYS A 64 46.39 -31.82 27.39
CA CYS A 64 45.65 -32.56 28.43
C CYS A 64 46.56 -33.66 29.01
N ASP A 65 46.13 -34.38 30.05
CA ASP A 65 46.81 -35.59 30.53
C ASP A 65 45.76 -36.64 30.93
N PRO A 66 45.74 -37.85 30.33
CA PRO A 66 44.68 -38.84 30.55
C PRO A 66 44.72 -39.52 31.94
N GLY A 67 45.65 -39.12 32.82
CA GLY A 67 45.83 -39.73 34.13
C GLY A 67 46.09 -41.24 34.06
N ALA A 68 46.16 -41.89 35.22
CA ALA A 68 46.27 -43.35 35.29
C ALA A 68 44.91 -44.06 35.39
N ASP A 69 43.80 -43.33 35.66
CA ASP A 69 42.54 -43.93 36.15
C ASP A 69 41.23 -43.21 35.74
N VAL A 70 41.15 -42.44 34.63
CA VAL A 70 39.84 -41.89 34.16
C VAL A 70 39.56 -42.28 32.69
N PRO A 71 38.46 -43.00 32.37
CA PRO A 71 38.19 -43.50 31.01
C PRO A 71 37.66 -42.46 30.00
N ASP A 72 37.56 -41.18 30.37
CA ASP A 72 36.66 -40.20 29.73
C ASP A 72 37.25 -38.78 29.55
N ASP A 73 38.56 -38.57 29.75
CA ASP A 73 39.17 -37.23 29.68
C ASP A 73 39.46 -36.68 28.26
N PHE A 74 38.85 -37.24 27.21
CA PHE A 74 39.03 -36.84 25.80
C PHE A 74 40.49 -36.51 25.44
N CYS A 75 41.43 -37.30 25.96
CA CYS A 75 42.86 -37.06 25.86
C CYS A 75 43.56 -38.30 25.32
N ASP A 76 44.29 -38.16 24.21
CA ASP A 76 44.96 -39.28 23.57
C ASP A 76 46.29 -39.63 24.26
N GLY A 77 46.88 -40.78 23.87
CA GLY A 77 48.18 -41.22 24.38
C GLY A 77 49.38 -40.34 23.97
N ALA A 78 49.13 -39.25 23.22
CA ALA A 78 50.09 -38.22 22.87
C ALA A 78 49.79 -36.88 23.59
N CYS A 79 48.81 -36.86 24.50
CA CYS A 79 48.39 -35.71 25.29
C CYS A 79 47.88 -34.55 24.44
N GLN A 80 47.20 -34.91 23.36
CA GLN A 80 46.38 -34.03 22.55
C GLN A 80 44.91 -34.30 22.86
N PHE A 81 44.09 -33.26 22.77
CA PHE A 81 42.64 -33.43 22.85
C PHE A 81 42.17 -34.32 21.70
N ILE A 82 41.36 -35.31 22.04
CA ILE A 82 40.60 -36.08 21.09
C ILE A 82 39.40 -35.23 20.72
N ALA A 83 39.31 -34.86 19.45
CA ALA A 83 38.14 -34.17 18.95
C ALA A 83 36.90 -35.07 19.13
N GLY A 84 35.86 -34.50 19.74
CA GLY A 84 34.63 -35.23 19.97
C GLY A 84 33.77 -34.58 21.05
N CYS A 85 32.47 -34.77 20.87
CA CYS A 85 31.46 -34.09 21.65
C CYS A 85 31.49 -34.45 23.14
N GLY A 86 31.42 -33.42 23.98
CA GLY A 86 31.39 -33.49 25.43
C GLY A 86 32.75 -33.34 26.09
N ASN A 87 33.73 -32.77 25.39
CA ASN A 87 35.10 -32.59 25.88
C ASN A 87 35.36 -31.20 26.53
N GLY A 88 34.35 -30.36 26.59
CA GLY A 88 34.34 -29.00 27.12
C GLY A 88 34.92 -27.95 26.17
N ARG A 89 35.06 -28.27 24.87
CA ARG A 89 35.66 -27.40 23.85
C ARG A 89 34.91 -27.56 22.53
N VAL A 90 34.51 -26.43 21.94
CA VAL A 90 33.92 -26.45 20.60
C VAL A 90 35.00 -26.74 19.55
N ASP A 91 35.03 -27.97 19.06
CA ASP A 91 35.95 -28.42 18.02
C ASP A 91 35.41 -28.15 16.60
N ALA A 92 36.28 -28.35 15.59
CA ALA A 92 35.92 -28.13 14.19
C ALA A 92 34.83 -29.12 13.74
N GLY A 93 33.60 -28.62 13.59
CA GLY A 93 32.42 -29.41 13.19
C GLY A 93 31.35 -29.51 14.28
N GLU A 94 31.61 -28.97 15.46
CA GLU A 94 30.67 -28.87 16.58
C GLU A 94 30.02 -27.48 16.62
N GLU A 95 28.76 -27.41 17.05
CA GLU A 95 28.04 -26.14 17.23
C GLU A 95 28.07 -25.65 18.68
N CYS A 96 28.28 -26.56 19.62
CA CYS A 96 28.39 -26.37 21.06
C CYS A 96 29.24 -27.50 21.68
N ASP A 97 29.63 -27.35 22.94
CA ASP A 97 30.13 -28.44 23.79
C ASP A 97 29.98 -28.02 25.28
N ASP A 98 29.17 -28.74 26.05
CA ASP A 98 28.88 -28.45 27.47
C ASP A 98 29.69 -29.31 28.45
N GLY A 99 30.70 -30.03 27.95
CA GLY A 99 31.57 -30.89 28.75
C GLY A 99 30.99 -32.27 29.05
N ASN A 100 29.86 -32.64 28.42
CA ASN A 100 29.38 -34.02 28.44
C ASN A 100 28.49 -34.35 27.21
N VAL A 101 27.78 -35.49 27.24
CA VAL A 101 26.91 -35.95 26.13
C VAL A 101 25.49 -36.24 26.62
N ALA A 102 25.10 -35.64 27.74
CA ALA A 102 23.72 -35.68 28.19
C ALA A 102 22.85 -34.86 27.24
N VAL A 103 21.54 -34.97 27.46
CA VAL A 103 20.54 -34.32 26.62
C VAL A 103 19.70 -33.45 27.56
N GLY A 104 19.47 -32.21 27.18
CA GLY A 104 18.77 -31.17 27.93
C GLY A 104 19.66 -30.38 28.89
N ASP A 105 20.95 -30.23 28.59
CA ASP A 105 21.90 -29.43 29.35
C ASP A 105 22.72 -28.42 28.51
N GLY A 106 22.32 -28.25 27.25
CA GLY A 106 22.76 -27.16 26.37
C GLY A 106 23.48 -27.66 25.11
N CYS A 107 23.93 -28.92 25.10
CA CYS A 107 24.53 -29.51 23.92
C CYS A 107 24.20 -31.01 23.81
N ASP A 108 23.62 -31.42 22.67
CA ASP A 108 23.26 -32.83 22.51
C ASP A 108 24.49 -33.72 22.32
N GLY A 109 24.32 -35.04 22.44
CA GLY A 109 25.41 -36.00 22.21
C GLY A 109 25.96 -36.05 20.76
N ALA A 110 25.47 -35.21 19.85
CA ALA A 110 25.99 -34.99 18.51
C ALA A 110 26.63 -33.60 18.34
N CYS A 111 26.76 -32.82 19.42
CA CYS A 111 27.26 -31.47 19.47
C CYS A 111 26.51 -30.50 18.56
N GLN A 112 25.19 -30.65 18.58
CA GLN A 112 24.24 -29.68 18.09
C GLN A 112 23.64 -28.96 19.30
N ARG A 113 23.43 -27.65 19.18
CA ARG A 113 22.75 -26.89 20.23
C ARG A 113 21.38 -27.48 20.45
N GLU A 114 21.04 -27.68 21.71
CA GLU A 114 19.71 -28.12 22.09
C GLU A 114 18.82 -26.88 22.13
N PRO A 115 17.68 -26.86 21.42
CA PRO A 115 16.79 -25.71 21.46
C PRO A 115 16.24 -25.56 22.88
N GLU A 116 16.72 -24.54 23.59
CA GLU A 116 16.29 -24.15 24.92
C GLU A 116 15.97 -22.66 24.93
N CYS A 117 14.71 -22.35 25.21
CA CYS A 117 14.26 -20.99 25.27
C CYS A 117 14.91 -20.22 26.42
N GLY A 118 15.39 -19.02 26.13
CA GLY A 118 16.03 -18.11 27.05
C GLY A 118 17.54 -18.29 27.17
N ASP A 119 18.21 -18.94 26.20
CA ASP A 119 19.65 -19.21 26.24
C ASP A 119 20.49 -18.14 25.50
N GLY A 120 19.83 -17.20 24.82
CA GLY A 120 20.41 -16.11 24.05
C GLY A 120 20.63 -16.42 22.57
N PHE A 121 20.19 -17.59 22.09
CA PHE A 121 20.33 -18.04 20.72
C PHE A 121 18.97 -18.43 20.13
N VAL A 122 18.70 -18.03 18.90
CA VAL A 122 17.48 -18.43 18.20
C VAL A 122 17.75 -19.73 17.46
N ASP A 123 17.38 -20.87 18.06
CA ASP A 123 17.58 -22.21 17.51
C ASP A 123 16.25 -22.82 17.04
N ALA A 124 16.23 -23.52 15.90
CA ALA A 124 14.98 -24.10 15.39
C ALA A 124 14.43 -25.17 16.35
N PRO A 125 13.18 -25.08 16.85
CA PRO A 125 12.03 -24.43 16.21
C PRO A 125 11.58 -23.08 16.80
N GLU A 126 12.43 -22.39 17.55
CA GLU A 126 12.14 -21.11 18.20
C GLU A 126 11.85 -20.00 17.18
N GLN A 127 10.96 -19.07 17.55
CA GLN A 127 10.63 -17.90 16.76
C GLN A 127 11.46 -16.67 17.20
N CYS A 128 11.80 -16.62 18.48
CA CYS A 128 12.60 -15.59 19.14
C CYS A 128 13.41 -16.24 20.29
N ASP A 129 14.34 -15.48 20.86
CA ASP A 129 15.00 -15.75 22.13
C ASP A 129 15.57 -14.42 22.66
N ASP A 130 15.20 -14.02 23.88
CA ASP A 130 15.66 -12.77 24.52
C ASP A 130 16.64 -13.02 25.68
N GLY A 131 17.19 -14.23 25.76
CA GLY A 131 18.19 -14.64 26.74
C GLY A 131 17.64 -14.86 28.15
N ASN A 132 16.32 -14.95 28.32
CA ASN A 132 15.70 -15.38 29.56
C ASN A 132 14.28 -15.97 29.36
N LEU A 133 13.53 -16.18 30.45
CA LEU A 133 12.18 -16.77 30.44
C LEU A 133 11.16 -15.87 31.14
N ASP A 134 11.51 -14.59 31.34
CA ASP A 134 10.58 -13.59 31.83
C ASP A 134 9.49 -13.34 30.77
N VAL A 135 8.40 -12.70 31.18
CA VAL A 135 7.24 -12.50 30.31
C VAL A 135 7.03 -11.00 30.14
N GLY A 136 6.91 -10.58 28.89
CA GLY A 136 6.78 -9.20 28.43
C GLY A 136 8.12 -8.51 28.19
N ASP A 137 9.14 -9.24 27.71
CA ASP A 137 10.44 -8.67 27.33
C ASP A 137 10.94 -9.08 25.93
N GLY A 138 10.07 -9.73 25.17
CA GLY A 138 10.22 -9.94 23.73
C GLY A 138 9.99 -11.38 23.30
N CYS A 139 10.20 -12.34 24.19
CA CYS A 139 10.01 -13.75 23.89
C CYS A 139 9.37 -14.52 25.04
N ASP A 140 8.32 -15.29 24.74
CA ASP A 140 7.62 -16.02 25.79
C ASP A 140 8.42 -17.25 26.21
N ALA A 141 8.08 -17.82 27.35
CA ALA A 141 8.72 -19.05 27.83
C ALA A 141 8.53 -20.29 26.92
N ALA A 142 7.83 -20.16 25.79
CA ALA A 142 7.71 -21.17 24.74
C ALA A 142 8.44 -20.77 23.44
N CYS A 143 9.25 -19.71 23.48
CA CYS A 143 9.98 -19.12 22.38
C CYS A 143 9.12 -18.73 21.18
N ALA A 144 7.92 -18.24 21.48
CA ALA A 144 7.07 -17.50 20.57
C ALA A 144 7.16 -16.00 20.91
N PHE A 145 7.04 -15.16 19.88
CA PHE A 145 7.04 -13.71 20.07
C PHE A 145 5.94 -13.31 21.07
N GLU A 146 6.35 -12.61 22.12
CA GLU A 146 5.41 -11.91 22.99
C GLU A 146 5.01 -10.65 22.27
N GLN A 147 3.85 -10.70 21.61
CA GLN A 147 3.35 -9.52 20.91
C GLN A 147 3.16 -8.38 21.89
N GLU A 148 4.14 -7.47 21.90
CA GLU A 148 4.19 -6.28 22.71
C GLU A 148 4.19 -5.09 21.77
N CYS A 149 2.97 -4.58 21.55
CA CYS A 149 2.82 -3.40 20.75
C CYS A 149 3.57 -2.21 21.35
N GLY A 150 4.32 -1.52 20.51
CA GLY A 150 5.06 -0.32 20.86
C GLY A 150 6.53 -0.55 21.23
N ASN A 151 7.13 -1.67 20.84
CA ASN A 151 8.54 -1.95 21.10
C ASN A 151 9.49 -1.52 19.96
N GLY A 152 8.92 -1.05 18.84
CA GLY A 152 9.59 -0.56 17.64
C GLY A 152 9.93 -1.66 16.63
N VAL A 153 9.41 -2.87 16.79
CA VAL A 153 9.71 -4.03 15.95
C VAL A 153 8.41 -4.76 15.59
N VAL A 154 8.09 -4.84 14.31
CA VAL A 154 6.93 -5.61 13.84
C VAL A 154 7.23 -7.11 13.95
N GLU A 155 6.55 -7.82 14.83
CA GLU A 155 6.77 -9.25 15.09
C GLU A 155 5.48 -10.08 15.22
N GLY A 156 5.60 -11.41 15.14
CA GLY A 156 4.46 -12.32 15.26
C GLY A 156 3.31 -12.05 14.28
N THR A 157 2.16 -11.60 14.80
CA THR A 157 0.94 -11.27 14.04
C THR A 157 0.63 -9.77 13.98
N GLU A 158 1.57 -8.92 14.40
CA GLU A 158 1.42 -7.47 14.37
C GLU A 158 1.34 -6.96 12.93
N ALA A 159 0.43 -6.00 12.70
CA ALA A 159 0.32 -5.34 11.40
C ALA A 159 1.23 -4.10 11.29
N CYS A 160 1.62 -3.53 12.43
CA CYS A 160 2.51 -2.38 12.61
C CYS A 160 3.09 -2.41 14.02
N ASP A 161 4.12 -1.59 14.27
CA ASP A 161 4.62 -1.21 15.58
C ASP A 161 5.34 0.14 15.41
N ASP A 162 4.97 1.16 16.17
CA ASP A 162 5.52 2.52 16.07
C ASP A 162 6.44 2.93 17.24
N GLY A 163 6.79 1.98 18.10
CA GLY A 163 7.65 2.21 19.26
C GLY A 163 6.95 2.82 20.46
N ASN A 164 5.61 2.87 20.48
CA ASN A 164 4.81 3.04 21.70
C ASN A 164 3.35 2.53 21.56
N VAL A 165 2.49 2.81 22.55
CA VAL A 165 1.07 2.37 22.58
C VAL A 165 0.09 3.55 22.59
N ALA A 166 0.54 4.73 22.17
CA ALA A 166 -0.40 5.81 21.89
C ALA A 166 -1.29 5.39 20.72
N ASN A 167 -2.46 6.04 20.62
CA ASN A 167 -3.25 5.91 19.40
C ASN A 167 -3.13 7.26 18.71
N GLY A 168 -2.96 7.23 17.40
CA GLY A 168 -2.87 8.35 16.48
C GLY A 168 -1.57 8.37 15.68
N ASP A 169 -0.52 7.63 16.11
CA ASP A 169 0.89 7.68 15.68
C ASP A 169 1.38 6.57 14.77
N GLY A 170 0.44 5.95 14.09
CA GLY A 170 0.67 5.00 13.01
C GLY A 170 0.39 3.57 13.41
N CYS A 171 0.42 3.25 14.70
CA CYS A 171 -0.02 1.97 15.21
C CYS A 171 -0.93 2.13 16.43
N ASP A 172 -2.12 1.52 16.41
CA ASP A 172 -2.96 1.55 17.60
C ASP A 172 -2.39 0.64 18.70
N ALA A 173 -2.88 0.81 19.93
CA ALA A 173 -2.44 -0.01 21.07
C ALA A 173 -2.75 -1.53 20.92
N GLY A 174 -3.41 -1.94 19.83
CA GLY A 174 -3.68 -3.33 19.46
C GLY A 174 -2.81 -3.85 18.33
N CYS A 175 -1.78 -3.10 17.91
CA CYS A 175 -0.87 -3.42 16.82
C CYS A 175 -1.56 -3.61 15.46
N THR A 176 -2.60 -2.81 15.25
CA THR A 176 -3.26 -2.67 13.96
C THR A 176 -2.96 -1.30 13.36
N MET A 177 -2.72 -1.29 12.04
CA MET A 177 -2.48 -0.04 11.32
C MET A 177 -3.64 0.90 11.57
N GLU A 178 -3.32 2.12 11.95
CA GLU A 178 -4.32 3.14 12.12
C GLU A 178 -4.88 3.54 10.77
N ASN A 179 -6.18 3.32 10.64
CA ASN A 179 -6.90 3.57 9.42
C ASN A 179 -7.76 4.80 9.56
N PHE A 180 -7.39 5.84 8.81
CA PHE A 180 -8.15 7.06 8.75
C PHE A 180 -9.08 6.99 7.54
N PRO A 181 -10.42 6.96 7.74
CA PRO A 181 -11.35 7.08 6.63
C PRO A 181 -11.22 8.49 6.02
N ALA A 182 -10.76 8.56 4.77
CA ALA A 182 -10.72 9.80 4.03
C ALA A 182 -12.07 10.01 3.33
N ASN A 183 -12.87 10.93 3.87
CA ASN A 183 -14.09 11.38 3.23
C ASN A 183 -13.75 12.18 1.96
N ARG A 184 -14.72 12.25 1.03
CA ARG A 184 -14.59 13.07 -0.18
C ARG A 184 -14.36 14.55 0.16
N GLY A 185 -13.71 15.23 -0.78
CA GLY A 185 -13.37 16.64 -0.71
C GLY A 185 -12.02 16.96 -0.08
N ALA A 186 -11.74 18.26 0.10
CA ALA A 186 -10.46 18.75 0.61
C ALA A 186 -10.39 18.59 2.13
N LEU A 187 -9.99 17.41 2.59
CA LEU A 187 -9.83 17.10 3.99
C LEU A 187 -8.38 17.32 4.43
N PHE A 188 -8.21 17.92 5.61
CA PHE A 188 -6.93 17.96 6.31
C PHE A 188 -7.02 17.00 7.49
N ILE A 189 -6.19 15.97 7.48
CA ILE A 189 -6.06 15.01 8.57
C ILE A 189 -4.78 15.36 9.33
N GLN A 190 -4.92 15.69 10.62
CA GLN A 190 -3.77 15.80 11.51
C GLN A 190 -3.39 14.38 11.94
N ALA A 191 -2.25 13.90 11.46
CA ALA A 191 -1.59 12.70 11.92
C ALA A 191 -0.48 13.11 12.90
N ASP A 192 -0.31 12.39 13.99
CA ASP A 192 0.59 12.81 15.08
C ASP A 192 2.02 12.23 14.93
N GLY A 193 2.31 11.54 13.83
CA GLY A 193 3.63 11.09 13.42
C GLY A 193 3.58 9.69 12.82
N VAL A 194 4.73 9.16 12.41
CA VAL A 194 4.87 7.74 12.06
C VAL A 194 6.11 7.21 12.73
N GLY A 195 5.96 6.19 13.59
CA GLY A 195 7.08 5.51 14.23
C GLY A 195 8.06 4.85 13.25
N LEU A 196 9.21 4.41 13.77
CA LEU A 196 10.25 3.75 12.96
C LEU A 196 9.73 2.44 12.36
N GLY A 197 9.67 2.35 11.04
CA GLY A 197 9.19 1.15 10.35
C GLY A 197 7.66 1.02 10.29
N ALA A 198 6.93 1.94 10.92
CA ALA A 198 5.48 2.06 10.81
C ALA A 198 5.08 2.83 9.53
N ARG A 199 3.78 2.80 9.21
CA ARG A 199 3.17 3.60 8.16
C ARG A 199 1.73 3.92 8.50
N ASP A 200 1.31 5.14 8.19
CA ASP A 200 -0.11 5.49 8.24
C ASP A 200 -0.85 4.99 7.01
N ARG A 201 -2.14 4.69 7.17
CA ARG A 201 -3.03 4.29 6.07
C ARG A 201 -4.28 5.17 6.01
N PHE A 202 -4.56 5.69 4.81
CA PHE A 202 -5.73 6.50 4.51
C PHE A 202 -6.59 5.83 3.44
N ASP A 203 -7.67 5.17 3.85
CA ASP A 203 -8.59 4.48 2.93
C ASP A 203 -9.66 5.43 2.37
N PHE A 204 -9.96 5.29 1.08
CA PHE A 204 -11.03 6.04 0.40
C PHE A 204 -11.67 5.23 -0.73
N VAL A 205 -12.85 5.69 -1.18
CA VAL A 205 -13.61 5.06 -2.27
C VAL A 205 -13.89 6.08 -3.37
N VAL A 206 -13.57 5.66 -4.60
CA VAL A 206 -13.85 6.36 -5.84
C VAL A 206 -15.10 5.71 -6.47
N ASP A 207 -16.22 6.44 -6.56
CA ASP A 207 -17.47 5.89 -7.15
C ASP A 207 -17.54 6.09 -8.66
N THR A 208 -16.98 7.19 -9.14
CA THR A 208 -16.87 7.54 -10.56
C THR A 208 -15.44 7.97 -10.84
N GLU A 209 -15.01 7.91 -12.10
CA GLU A 209 -13.67 8.32 -12.50
C GLU A 209 -13.35 9.73 -11.96
N ALA A 210 -12.27 9.85 -11.20
CA ALA A 210 -11.94 11.07 -10.47
C ALA A 210 -10.43 11.24 -10.34
N THR A 211 -9.98 12.49 -10.31
CA THR A 211 -8.59 12.83 -10.01
C THR A 211 -8.42 12.93 -8.50
N VAL A 212 -7.50 12.12 -7.96
CA VAL A 212 -7.07 12.19 -6.57
C VAL A 212 -5.79 12.99 -6.46
N VAL A 213 -5.69 13.83 -5.42
CA VAL A 213 -4.48 14.50 -4.98
C VAL A 213 -4.27 14.19 -3.50
N GLY A 214 -3.20 13.48 -3.17
CA GLY A 214 -2.72 13.29 -1.81
C GLY A 214 -1.43 14.07 -1.60
N GLN A 215 -1.32 14.82 -0.50
CA GLN A 215 -0.11 15.58 -0.16
C GLN A 215 0.07 15.65 1.35
N ASN A 216 1.28 15.43 1.86
CA ASN A 216 1.59 15.70 3.26
C ASN A 216 2.26 17.07 3.45
N GLY A 217 2.25 17.58 4.68
CA GLY A 217 2.79 18.88 5.07
C GLY A 217 2.96 18.99 6.59
N SER A 218 3.64 20.02 7.09
CA SER A 218 3.79 20.34 8.51
C SER A 218 2.57 21.08 9.10
N ASP A 219 1.72 21.63 8.23
CA ASP A 219 0.53 22.41 8.59
C ASP A 219 -0.52 22.39 7.46
N GLU A 220 -1.66 23.04 7.66
CA GLU A 220 -2.72 23.19 6.65
C GLU A 220 -2.30 24.04 5.43
N ALA A 221 -1.22 24.81 5.54
CA ALA A 221 -0.61 25.48 4.40
C ALA A 221 0.26 24.54 3.55
N LEU A 222 0.36 23.27 3.96
CA LEU A 222 1.17 22.22 3.35
C LEU A 222 2.64 22.63 3.20
N ALA A 223 3.15 23.38 4.18
CA ALA A 223 4.57 23.68 4.26
C ALA A 223 5.36 22.39 4.51
N CYS A 224 6.55 22.25 3.94
CA CYS A 224 7.37 21.04 4.12
C CYS A 224 8.46 21.20 5.17
N ALA A 225 8.45 22.32 5.90
CA ALA A 225 9.50 22.63 6.85
C ALA A 225 9.34 21.81 8.13
N GLY A 226 10.22 20.83 8.33
CA GLY A 226 10.36 20.11 9.61
C GLY A 226 9.64 18.77 9.71
N ILE A 227 9.07 18.25 8.62
CA ILE A 227 8.40 16.93 8.57
C ILE A 227 9.30 15.75 8.19
N GLY A 228 10.59 15.97 7.91
CA GLY A 228 11.49 14.88 7.52
C GLY A 228 11.33 14.48 6.04
N ASP A 229 11.79 13.27 5.70
CA ASP A 229 11.74 12.71 4.34
C ASP A 229 10.59 11.71 4.29
N SER A 230 9.50 12.07 3.60
CA SER A 230 8.29 11.24 3.55
C SER A 230 8.23 10.42 2.28
N LEU A 231 7.70 9.21 2.36
CA LEU A 231 7.38 8.39 1.21
C LEU A 231 5.90 8.09 1.18
N MET A 232 5.22 8.69 0.21
CA MET A 232 3.82 8.40 -0.05
C MET A 232 3.70 7.32 -1.12
N ARG A 233 2.78 6.38 -0.91
CA ARG A 233 2.38 5.42 -1.92
C ARG A 233 0.86 5.33 -2.02
N LEU A 234 0.38 5.09 -3.23
CA LEU A 234 -1.03 4.91 -3.55
C LEU A 234 -1.27 3.49 -4.03
N TYR A 235 -2.27 2.83 -3.46
CA TYR A 235 -2.60 1.43 -3.72
C TYR A 235 -4.07 1.27 -4.12
N ALA A 236 -4.36 0.26 -4.94
CA ALA A 236 -5.70 -0.33 -4.98
C ALA A 236 -5.89 -1.23 -3.76
N VAL A 237 -7.08 -1.21 -3.16
CA VAL A 237 -7.45 -2.05 -2.02
C VAL A 237 -8.26 -3.23 -2.51
N ASN A 238 -7.81 -4.44 -2.17
CA ASN A 238 -8.51 -5.68 -2.49
C ASN A 238 -9.77 -5.84 -1.62
N PRO A 239 -10.75 -6.68 -2.03
CA PRO A 239 -11.97 -6.91 -1.26
C PRO A 239 -11.77 -7.46 0.15
N ASP A 240 -10.62 -8.06 0.44
CA ASP A 240 -10.22 -8.55 1.77
C ASP A 240 -9.52 -7.48 2.62
N GLY A 241 -9.42 -6.24 2.12
CA GLY A 241 -8.77 -5.11 2.79
C GLY A 241 -7.25 -5.03 2.59
N THR A 242 -6.64 -6.00 1.92
CA THR A 242 -5.19 -6.00 1.64
C THR A 242 -4.82 -5.01 0.53
N LEU A 243 -3.61 -4.46 0.60
CA LEU A 243 -3.09 -3.57 -0.43
C LEU A 243 -2.58 -4.37 -1.63
N GLY A 244 -2.93 -3.94 -2.85
CA GLY A 244 -2.38 -4.47 -4.08
C GLY A 244 -0.95 -3.98 -4.37
N ASN A 245 -0.56 -3.98 -5.65
CA ASN A 245 0.69 -3.34 -6.06
C ASN A 245 0.54 -1.80 -6.02
N PRO A 246 1.60 -1.05 -5.68
CA PRO A 246 1.55 0.40 -5.68
C PRO A 246 1.30 0.93 -7.10
N ILE A 247 0.29 1.78 -7.23
CA ILE A 247 -0.12 2.48 -8.46
C ILE A 247 0.78 3.69 -8.69
N ALA A 248 1.14 4.38 -7.61
CA ALA A 248 2.05 5.51 -7.63
C ALA A 248 2.83 5.55 -6.31
N ALA A 249 4.02 6.13 -6.37
CA ALA A 249 4.84 6.44 -5.21
C ALA A 249 5.48 7.81 -5.46
N ASP A 250 5.65 8.59 -4.40
CA ASP A 250 6.36 9.85 -4.43
C ASP A 250 7.09 10.06 -3.11
N ASP A 251 8.38 10.33 -3.19
CA ASP A 251 9.25 10.64 -2.06
C ASP A 251 9.47 12.14 -1.88
N ASP A 252 9.34 13.00 -2.91
CA ASP A 252 9.75 14.41 -2.75
C ASP A 252 9.18 15.45 -3.74
N SER A 253 7.99 15.28 -4.34
CA SER A 253 7.54 16.25 -5.37
C SER A 253 6.89 17.53 -4.81
N GLY A 254 7.62 18.65 -4.85
CA GLY A 254 7.10 20.02 -4.63
C GLY A 254 8.13 21.02 -4.15
N THR A 255 7.85 22.33 -4.18
CA THR A 255 8.79 23.34 -3.67
C THR A 255 8.82 23.35 -2.14
N GLY A 256 9.69 22.52 -1.55
CA GLY A 256 9.93 22.42 -0.10
C GLY A 256 10.15 20.99 0.42
N LEU A 257 9.83 19.98 -0.42
CA LEU A 257 10.02 18.52 -0.29
C LEU A 257 9.15 17.81 0.76
N CYS A 258 7.87 17.64 0.40
CA CYS A 258 6.92 16.68 0.95
C CYS A 258 6.46 15.79 -0.22
N SER A 259 5.92 14.61 0.06
CA SER A 259 5.32 13.77 -0.97
C SER A 259 3.98 14.34 -1.46
N ARG A 260 3.77 14.28 -2.78
CA ARG A 260 2.52 14.64 -3.46
C ARG A 260 2.24 13.67 -4.61
N ILE A 261 1.10 13.00 -4.54
CA ILE A 261 0.62 12.13 -5.62
C ILE A 261 -0.64 12.73 -6.23
N GLU A 262 -0.63 12.89 -7.55
CA GLU A 262 -1.81 13.28 -8.35
C GLU A 262 -2.07 12.23 -9.44
N ARG A 263 -3.25 11.60 -9.42
CA ARG A 263 -3.61 10.51 -10.33
C ARG A 263 -5.09 10.50 -10.68
N LEU A 264 -5.40 10.20 -11.94
CA LEU A 264 -6.75 9.83 -12.38
C LEU A 264 -7.01 8.37 -12.00
N LEU A 265 -8.08 8.14 -11.24
CA LEU A 265 -8.47 6.82 -10.75
C LEU A 265 -9.83 6.41 -11.28
N GLN A 266 -9.96 5.13 -11.59
CA GLN A 266 -11.24 4.49 -11.94
C GLN A 266 -12.05 4.16 -10.68
N PRO A 267 -13.36 3.87 -10.80
CA PRO A 267 -14.15 3.41 -9.66
C PRO A 267 -13.52 2.23 -8.92
N GLY A 268 -13.44 2.31 -7.59
CA GLY A 268 -12.79 1.32 -6.75
C GLY A 268 -12.41 1.82 -5.36
N ALA A 269 -11.88 0.91 -4.54
CA ALA A 269 -11.33 1.22 -3.22
C ALA A 269 -9.81 1.40 -3.32
N TYR A 270 -9.30 2.44 -2.66
CA TYR A 270 -7.89 2.84 -2.73
C TYR A 270 -7.39 3.26 -1.35
N ALA A 271 -6.06 3.25 -1.19
CA ALA A 271 -5.41 3.70 0.03
C ALA A 271 -4.14 4.48 -0.28
N PHE A 272 -3.93 5.58 0.45
CA PHE A 272 -2.59 6.15 0.59
C PHE A 272 -1.88 5.52 1.80
N THR A 273 -0.58 5.32 1.68
CA THR A 273 0.28 5.08 2.84
C THR A 273 1.35 6.15 2.93
N LEU A 274 1.71 6.54 4.15
CA LEU A 274 2.82 7.45 4.41
C LEU A 274 3.81 6.80 5.38
N GLU A 275 5.10 6.81 5.05
CA GLU A 275 6.19 6.27 5.87
C GLU A 275 7.45 7.13 5.74
N ASP A 276 8.43 6.96 6.64
CA ASP A 276 9.75 7.61 6.54
C ASP A 276 10.57 7.03 5.37
N LEU A 277 11.18 7.90 4.55
CA LEU A 277 12.14 7.49 3.53
C LEU A 277 13.55 7.36 4.13
N GLY A 278 13.84 6.17 4.63
CA GLY A 278 15.18 5.60 4.57
C GLY A 278 16.22 6.07 5.58
N ASN A 279 15.92 6.66 6.74
CA ASN A 279 16.98 7.02 7.69
C ASN A 279 16.59 6.98 9.20
N ASN A 280 16.17 5.85 9.76
CA ASN A 280 16.20 5.60 11.22
C ASN A 280 15.64 6.73 12.13
N ALA A 281 14.71 7.57 11.63
CA ALA A 281 14.02 8.58 12.43
C ALA A 281 12.50 8.53 12.16
N PRO A 282 11.65 8.60 13.20
CA PRO A 282 10.20 8.64 13.02
C PRO A 282 9.78 9.93 12.29
N LEU A 283 8.74 9.85 11.45
CA LEU A 283 8.11 11.04 10.91
C LEU A 283 7.44 11.80 12.09
N PRO A 284 7.71 13.10 12.27
CA PRO A 284 7.02 13.90 13.27
C PRO A 284 5.55 14.14 12.85
N PRO A 285 4.71 14.71 13.74
CA PRO A 285 3.34 15.09 13.41
C PRO A 285 3.26 15.85 12.09
N TYR A 286 2.32 15.46 11.24
CA TYR A 286 2.13 16.02 9.92
C TYR A 286 0.64 16.16 9.58
N VAL A 287 0.36 16.93 8.54
CA VAL A 287 -0.97 17.12 7.99
C VAL A 287 -1.02 16.41 6.65
N PHE A 288 -1.94 15.47 6.49
CA PHE A 288 -2.28 14.89 5.20
C PHE A 288 -3.46 15.63 4.59
N SER A 289 -3.26 16.23 3.41
CA SER A 289 -4.32 16.76 2.58
C SER A 289 -4.72 15.73 1.53
N PHE A 290 -5.99 15.38 1.57
CA PHE A 290 -6.64 14.55 0.58
C PHE A 290 -7.63 15.41 -0.22
N ARG A 291 -7.60 15.28 -1.55
CA ARG A 291 -8.60 15.86 -2.45
C ARG A 291 -9.00 14.82 -3.48
N LEU A 292 -10.29 14.60 -3.64
CA LEU A 292 -10.85 13.78 -4.71
C LEU A 292 -11.83 14.63 -5.50
N ALA A 293 -11.54 14.87 -6.78
CA ALA A 293 -12.37 15.70 -7.63
C ALA A 293 -12.76 14.99 -8.93
N VAL A 294 -14.05 15.03 -9.25
CA VAL A 294 -14.61 14.49 -10.50
C VAL A 294 -14.52 15.56 -11.59
N ASP A 295 -14.06 15.21 -12.79
CA ASP A 295 -14.05 16.13 -13.93
C ASP A 295 -15.45 16.20 -14.54
N VAL A 296 -16.02 17.40 -14.59
CA VAL A 296 -17.37 17.68 -15.12
C VAL A 296 -17.33 18.54 -16.38
N SER A 297 -16.16 18.70 -16.99
CA SER A 297 -15.95 19.58 -18.15
C SER A 297 -16.73 19.17 -19.39
N ALA A 298 -17.19 17.92 -19.45
CA ALA A 298 -18.03 17.42 -20.54
C ALA A 298 -19.51 17.86 -20.43
N GLY A 299 -19.93 18.44 -19.30
CA GLY A 299 -21.35 18.70 -19.04
C GLY A 299 -22.16 17.45 -18.72
N GLY A 300 -23.45 17.63 -18.40
CA GLY A 300 -24.39 16.55 -18.09
C GLY A 300 -24.58 16.29 -16.60
N ASP A 301 -25.04 15.08 -16.26
CA ASP A 301 -25.44 14.69 -14.91
C ASP A 301 -24.40 13.81 -14.20
N PHE A 302 -23.97 14.26 -13.02
CA PHE A 302 -22.94 13.61 -12.22
C PHE A 302 -23.51 13.18 -10.87
N PRO A 303 -23.59 11.87 -10.56
CA PRO A 303 -24.04 11.41 -9.25
C PRO A 303 -23.01 11.78 -8.17
N GLY A 304 -23.51 12.25 -7.03
CA GLY A 304 -22.71 12.63 -5.86
C GLY A 304 -23.32 12.10 -4.57
N ALA A 305 -22.52 12.05 -3.51
CA ALA A 305 -22.93 11.66 -2.17
C ALA A 305 -21.90 12.11 -1.14
N TYR A 306 -22.34 12.80 -0.10
CA TYR A 306 -21.49 13.24 1.01
C TYR A 306 -22.08 12.90 2.38
N THR A 307 -21.20 12.65 3.34
CA THR A 307 -21.52 12.33 4.73
C THR A 307 -21.72 13.59 5.57
N LEU A 308 -22.03 13.46 6.86
CA LEU A 308 -22.18 14.60 7.77
C LEU A 308 -20.88 15.40 7.82
N GLN A 309 -20.96 16.71 7.62
CA GLN A 309 -19.80 17.61 7.53
C GLN A 309 -18.81 17.30 6.39
N GLY A 310 -19.17 16.42 5.46
CA GLY A 310 -18.40 16.16 4.23
C GLY A 310 -18.83 17.06 3.08
N ASN A 311 -18.05 17.01 2.00
CA ASN A 311 -18.27 17.73 0.75
C ASN A 311 -17.81 16.87 -0.44
N ASP A 312 -18.35 17.13 -1.62
CA ASP A 312 -17.82 16.61 -2.87
C ASP A 312 -17.15 17.74 -3.65
N LEU A 313 -16.09 17.40 -4.37
CA LEU A 313 -15.40 18.32 -5.26
C LEU A 313 -15.55 17.88 -6.71
N TYR A 314 -15.73 18.87 -7.57
CA TYR A 314 -15.73 18.69 -9.02
C TYR A 314 -14.81 19.73 -9.66
N VAL A 315 -14.22 19.40 -10.79
CA VAL A 315 -13.41 20.31 -11.59
C VAL A 315 -14.11 20.58 -12.92
N LEU A 316 -14.19 21.85 -13.28
CA LEU A 316 -14.75 22.33 -14.54
C LEU A 316 -13.69 23.13 -15.29
N GLU A 317 -13.21 22.59 -16.41
CA GLU A 317 -12.34 23.28 -17.36
C GLU A 317 -13.22 24.01 -18.40
N VAL A 318 -13.29 25.34 -18.28
CA VAL A 318 -14.04 26.18 -19.22
C VAL A 318 -13.15 26.48 -20.42
N ALA A 319 -13.34 25.74 -21.51
CA ALA A 319 -12.59 25.93 -22.75
C ALA A 319 -13.00 27.22 -23.50
N GLU A 320 -14.28 27.58 -23.44
CA GLU A 320 -14.83 28.78 -24.05
C GLU A 320 -15.72 29.53 -23.06
N ALA A 321 -15.61 30.87 -23.04
CA ALA A 321 -16.39 31.69 -22.13
C ALA A 321 -17.87 31.69 -22.53
N GLY A 322 -18.77 31.55 -21.56
CA GLY A 322 -20.20 31.54 -21.82
C GLY A 322 -21.04 31.39 -20.55
N ASP A 323 -22.36 31.27 -20.72
CA ASP A 323 -23.33 31.13 -19.64
C ASP A 323 -23.47 29.66 -19.21
N PHE A 324 -23.01 29.32 -18.01
CA PHE A 324 -23.14 27.97 -17.44
C PHE A 324 -24.29 27.93 -16.43
N VAL A 325 -24.95 26.79 -16.33
CA VAL A 325 -25.89 26.49 -15.24
C VAL A 325 -25.41 25.24 -14.51
N LEU A 326 -25.13 25.38 -13.22
CA LEU A 326 -24.79 24.29 -12.33
C LEU A 326 -25.96 24.10 -11.38
N GLN A 327 -26.46 22.89 -11.20
CA GLN A 327 -27.62 22.65 -10.35
C GLN A 327 -27.52 21.33 -9.61
N THR A 328 -27.82 21.32 -8.32
CA THR A 328 -28.03 20.07 -7.58
C THR A 328 -29.49 19.62 -7.66
N SER A 329 -29.72 18.32 -7.67
CA SER A 329 -31.05 17.72 -7.59
C SER A 329 -31.02 16.32 -6.94
N ASN A 330 -32.18 15.73 -6.72
CA ASN A 330 -32.33 14.32 -6.33
C ASN A 330 -32.30 13.35 -7.53
N GLY A 331 -31.89 13.79 -8.72
CA GLY A 331 -31.95 13.04 -9.98
C GLY A 331 -33.35 12.93 -10.60
N GLN A 332 -34.36 13.58 -10.01
CA GLN A 332 -35.73 13.64 -10.52
C GLN A 332 -36.25 15.10 -10.61
N GLY A 333 -35.33 16.07 -10.67
CA GLY A 333 -35.67 17.50 -10.75
C GLY A 333 -36.24 18.10 -9.45
N GLY A 334 -36.09 17.42 -8.31
CA GLY A 334 -36.52 17.92 -6.99
C GLY A 334 -35.40 17.86 -5.94
N CYS A 335 -35.74 18.19 -4.68
CA CYS A 335 -34.77 18.24 -3.58
C CYS A 335 -35.32 17.59 -2.31
N ASN A 336 -34.55 16.70 -1.74
CA ASN A 336 -34.81 16.01 -0.48
C ASN A 336 -33.77 16.38 0.61
N THR A 337 -32.71 17.11 0.26
CA THR A 337 -31.66 17.59 1.16
C THR A 337 -31.25 19.00 0.76
N ASP A 338 -30.97 19.85 1.76
CA ASP A 338 -30.54 21.23 1.57
C ASP A 338 -29.05 21.25 1.22
N THR A 339 -28.75 21.56 -0.05
CA THR A 339 -27.37 21.53 -0.59
C THR A 339 -26.90 22.96 -0.76
N ARG A 340 -25.62 23.20 -0.48
CA ARG A 340 -24.92 24.45 -0.73
C ARG A 340 -23.79 24.19 -1.73
N MET A 341 -23.74 25.01 -2.78
CA MET A 341 -22.75 24.95 -3.84
C MET A 341 -21.88 26.20 -3.83
N ASN A 342 -20.57 26.00 -3.93
CA ASN A 342 -19.59 27.06 -4.10
C ASN A 342 -18.80 26.82 -5.38
N LEU A 343 -18.67 27.84 -6.22
CA LEU A 343 -17.85 27.79 -7.43
C LEU A 343 -16.62 28.68 -7.27
N TYR A 344 -15.43 28.08 -7.25
CA TYR A 344 -14.16 28.78 -7.10
C TYR A 344 -13.40 28.83 -8.43
N PRO A 345 -13.02 30.01 -8.95
CA PRO A 345 -12.02 30.07 -10.00
C PRO A 345 -10.66 29.64 -9.42
N LEU A 346 -9.90 28.84 -10.15
CA LEU A 346 -8.56 28.42 -9.78
C LEU A 346 -7.51 29.21 -10.57
N ASP A 347 -6.41 29.58 -9.90
CA ASP A 347 -5.25 30.13 -10.59
C ASP A 347 -4.37 29.02 -11.22
N ALA A 348 -3.27 29.42 -11.84
CA ALA A 348 -2.35 28.49 -12.51
C ALA A 348 -1.65 27.51 -11.54
N GLN A 349 -1.72 27.77 -10.23
CA GLN A 349 -1.18 26.93 -9.16
C GLN A 349 -2.28 26.07 -8.50
N GLY A 350 -3.53 26.16 -8.95
CA GLY A 350 -4.67 25.44 -8.38
C GLY A 350 -5.20 26.05 -7.09
N VAL A 351 -4.85 27.30 -6.78
CA VAL A 351 -5.33 28.00 -5.57
C VAL A 351 -6.70 28.61 -5.84
N ARG A 352 -7.63 28.41 -4.90
CA ARG A 352 -8.99 28.97 -4.95
C ARG A 352 -8.97 30.50 -4.89
N GLY A 353 -9.64 31.13 -5.84
CA GLY A 353 -10.01 32.54 -5.81
C GLY A 353 -11.27 32.80 -4.99
N GLN A 354 -11.86 33.99 -5.16
CA GLN A 354 -13.12 34.33 -4.47
C GLN A 354 -14.27 33.49 -5.04
N PRO A 355 -15.04 32.77 -4.20
CA PRO A 355 -16.16 31.97 -4.66
C PRO A 355 -17.34 32.80 -5.14
N VAL A 356 -18.06 32.24 -6.10
CA VAL A 356 -19.46 32.59 -6.39
C VAL A 356 -20.35 31.67 -5.54
N PHE A 357 -21.17 32.29 -4.68
CA PHE A 357 -22.13 31.59 -3.84
C PHE A 357 -23.52 31.66 -4.47
N ASN A 358 -24.28 30.56 -4.43
CA ASN A 358 -25.73 30.63 -4.62
C ASN A 358 -26.46 29.47 -3.95
N ASP A 359 -27.34 29.76 -2.99
CA ASP A 359 -28.07 28.75 -2.20
C ASP A 359 -29.60 28.78 -2.38
N ASP A 360 -30.17 29.63 -3.25
CA ASP A 360 -31.65 29.75 -3.34
C ASP A 360 -32.24 29.90 -4.75
N GLY A 361 -31.48 29.57 -5.80
CA GLY A 361 -31.95 29.62 -7.20
C GLY A 361 -32.51 28.33 -7.80
N GLY A 362 -32.38 27.18 -7.13
CA GLY A 362 -32.78 25.86 -7.64
C GLY A 362 -34.21 25.45 -7.27
N PRO A 363 -34.71 24.29 -7.76
CA PRO A 363 -36.04 23.80 -7.42
C PRO A 363 -36.13 23.36 -5.94
N GLY A 364 -36.66 24.20 -5.05
CA GLY A 364 -36.85 23.84 -3.64
C GLY A 364 -35.66 24.24 -2.75
N LEU A 365 -34.98 23.27 -2.13
CA LEU A 365 -33.82 23.48 -1.22
C LEU A 365 -32.46 23.18 -1.89
N CYS A 366 -32.40 23.06 -3.22
CA CYS A 366 -31.13 22.79 -3.91
C CYS A 366 -30.44 24.06 -4.39
N SER A 367 -29.12 23.96 -4.45
CA SER A 367 -28.26 24.96 -5.05
C SER A 367 -28.39 25.01 -6.56
N ARG A 368 -28.34 26.22 -7.12
CA ARG A 368 -28.23 26.46 -8.56
C ARG A 368 -27.37 27.67 -8.81
N ILE A 369 -26.29 27.57 -9.58
CA ILE A 369 -25.46 28.69 -10.01
C ILE A 369 -25.66 28.88 -11.51
N ALA A 370 -26.25 30.01 -11.91
CA ALA A 370 -26.33 30.41 -13.32
C ALA A 370 -25.42 31.61 -13.52
N GLN A 371 -24.28 31.41 -14.18
CA GLN A 371 -23.20 32.39 -14.21
C GLN A 371 -22.45 32.34 -15.54
N ALA A 372 -22.17 33.53 -16.09
CA ALA A 372 -21.22 33.68 -17.19
C ALA A 372 -19.81 33.42 -16.66
N LEU A 373 -19.17 32.35 -17.14
CA LEU A 373 -17.80 31.97 -16.78
C LEU A 373 -16.83 32.37 -17.89
N ALA A 374 -15.67 32.86 -17.49
CA ALA A 374 -14.56 33.10 -18.40
C ALA A 374 -13.76 31.81 -18.60
N VAL A 375 -12.97 31.74 -19.69
CA VAL A 375 -12.03 30.64 -19.93
C VAL A 375 -11.10 30.47 -18.74
N GLY A 376 -10.97 29.24 -18.25
CA GLY A 376 -10.15 28.91 -17.10
C GLY A 376 -10.65 27.67 -16.36
N ARG A 377 -9.94 27.35 -15.28
CA ARG A 377 -10.23 26.20 -14.44
C ARG A 377 -11.03 26.62 -13.22
N TYR A 378 -12.05 25.84 -12.88
CA TYR A 378 -12.90 26.09 -11.70
C TYR A 378 -13.01 24.82 -10.85
N GLU A 379 -13.18 25.01 -9.55
CA GLU A 379 -13.51 23.94 -8.60
C GLU A 379 -14.91 24.20 -8.05
N ILE A 380 -15.77 23.20 -8.13
CA ILE A 380 -17.11 23.21 -7.57
C ILE A 380 -17.06 22.41 -6.28
N GLU A 381 -17.52 23.00 -5.20
CA GLU A 381 -17.66 22.34 -3.91
C GLU A 381 -19.15 22.25 -3.57
N VAL A 382 -19.64 21.03 -3.34
CA VAL A 382 -21.02 20.76 -2.93
C VAL A 382 -21.00 20.17 -1.53
N ASP A 383 -21.72 20.82 -0.60
CA ASP A 383 -21.88 20.36 0.78
C ASP A 383 -23.31 20.55 1.29
N GLY A 384 -23.60 20.10 2.52
CA GLY A 384 -24.91 20.27 3.14
C GLY A 384 -25.04 21.63 3.84
N PHE A 385 -26.14 22.35 3.60
CA PHE A 385 -26.45 23.55 4.38
C PHE A 385 -26.62 23.17 5.86
N GLY A 386 -25.86 23.83 6.74
CA GLY A 386 -25.82 23.50 8.17
C GLY A 386 -25.11 22.17 8.52
N GLY A 387 -24.39 21.56 7.56
CA GLY A 387 -23.59 20.34 7.77
C GLY A 387 -24.39 19.03 7.68
N GLY A 388 -25.56 19.05 7.05
CA GLY A 388 -26.33 17.82 6.76
C GLY A 388 -25.58 16.86 5.83
N ALA A 389 -26.03 15.61 5.76
CA ALA A 389 -25.52 14.61 4.82
C ALA A 389 -26.49 14.43 3.65
N ALA A 390 -25.98 14.22 2.44
CA ALA A 390 -26.78 13.81 1.29
C ALA A 390 -26.30 12.42 0.82
N PRO A 391 -27.04 11.33 1.12
CA PRO A 391 -26.64 9.99 0.72
C PRO A 391 -26.68 9.77 -0.80
N ALA A 392 -27.39 10.64 -1.52
CA ALA A 392 -27.38 10.73 -2.98
C ALA A 392 -27.90 12.09 -3.42
N TYR A 393 -27.24 12.69 -4.41
CA TYR A 393 -27.73 13.82 -5.20
C TYR A 393 -27.12 13.73 -6.61
N VAL A 394 -27.59 14.59 -7.52
CA VAL A 394 -27.04 14.74 -8.87
C VAL A 394 -26.61 16.19 -9.04
N LEU A 395 -25.39 16.41 -9.51
CA LEU A 395 -24.91 17.69 -10.03
C LEU A 395 -25.12 17.69 -11.54
N SER A 396 -26.00 18.56 -12.03
CA SER A 396 -26.20 18.83 -13.45
C SER A 396 -25.35 20.03 -13.85
N VAL A 397 -24.62 19.91 -14.96
CA VAL A 397 -23.75 20.93 -15.54
C VAL A 397 -24.19 21.22 -16.97
N ASP A 398 -24.91 22.32 -17.15
CA ASP A 398 -25.36 22.79 -18.47
C ASP A 398 -24.31 23.74 -19.03
N LEU A 399 -23.76 23.37 -20.20
CA LEU A 399 -22.73 24.13 -20.90
C LEU A 399 -23.35 25.32 -21.68
N PRO A 400 -22.56 26.38 -21.95
CA PRO A 400 -23.03 27.52 -22.73
C PRO A 400 -23.47 27.08 -24.12
N GLY A 401 -24.74 27.36 -24.45
CA GLY A 401 -25.30 27.06 -25.76
C GLY A 401 -26.47 26.08 -25.74
N GLY A 402 -26.67 25.33 -24.63
CA GLY A 402 -27.79 24.40 -24.44
C GLY A 402 -27.45 22.92 -24.67
N CYS A 403 -26.26 22.61 -25.16
CA CYS A 403 -25.99 21.28 -25.70
C CYS A 403 -26.07 20.18 -24.63
N GLY A 404 -27.01 19.23 -24.82
CA GLY A 404 -27.26 18.08 -23.96
C GLY A 404 -28.38 18.29 -22.94
N ASP A 405 -29.18 19.35 -23.08
CA ASP A 405 -30.30 19.67 -22.19
C ASP A 405 -31.64 19.03 -22.63
N GLY A 406 -31.66 18.32 -23.77
CA GLY A 406 -32.84 17.70 -24.35
C GLY A 406 -33.75 18.65 -25.13
N GLU A 407 -33.36 19.92 -25.33
CA GLU A 407 -34.06 20.92 -26.14
C GLU A 407 -33.15 21.45 -27.27
N LEU A 408 -33.61 21.44 -28.52
CA LEU A 408 -32.86 22.03 -29.64
C LEU A 408 -32.88 23.57 -29.56
N ASN A 409 -31.79 24.16 -29.07
CA ASN A 409 -31.64 25.60 -28.82
C ASN A 409 -31.10 26.38 -30.03
N ALA A 410 -31.23 27.71 -29.96
CA ALA A 410 -30.79 28.62 -31.02
C ALA A 410 -29.25 28.69 -31.11
N GLY A 411 -28.66 27.85 -31.96
CA GLY A 411 -27.21 27.71 -32.14
C GLY A 411 -26.74 26.27 -32.33
N GLU A 412 -27.60 25.30 -32.02
CA GLU A 412 -27.34 23.87 -32.11
C GLU A 412 -27.79 23.28 -33.45
N ALA A 413 -27.12 22.21 -33.90
CA ALA A 413 -27.58 21.41 -35.03
C ALA A 413 -28.38 20.17 -34.61
N CYS A 414 -28.20 19.72 -33.36
CA CYS A 414 -28.84 18.55 -32.72
C CYS A 414 -28.64 18.65 -31.20
N ASP A 415 -29.28 17.79 -30.38
CA ASP A 415 -29.07 17.71 -28.92
C ASP A 415 -28.97 16.24 -28.45
N PRO A 416 -27.90 15.84 -27.71
CA PRO A 416 -27.69 14.45 -27.29
C PRO A 416 -28.48 14.01 -26.03
N GLY A 417 -29.54 14.73 -25.63
CA GLY A 417 -30.38 14.46 -24.47
C GLY A 417 -31.08 13.08 -24.45
N PRO A 418 -31.83 12.75 -23.37
CA PRO A 418 -32.21 11.37 -23.04
C PRO A 418 -33.27 10.72 -23.96
N ASP A 419 -33.80 11.42 -24.96
CA ASP A 419 -35.04 11.03 -25.64
C ASP A 419 -35.00 11.04 -27.19
N VAL A 420 -33.94 10.59 -27.87
CA VAL A 420 -34.11 10.04 -29.24
C VAL A 420 -33.10 8.94 -29.60
N PRO A 421 -33.54 7.69 -29.84
CA PRO A 421 -32.71 6.70 -30.54
C PRO A 421 -32.48 7.15 -31.98
N GLY A 422 -31.26 7.55 -32.32
CA GLY A 422 -30.86 7.86 -33.69
C GLY A 422 -30.52 9.32 -34.00
N ASP A 423 -30.34 10.19 -33.01
CA ASP A 423 -30.19 11.63 -33.27
C ASP A 423 -28.82 12.10 -33.79
N PHE A 424 -27.93 11.16 -34.17
CA PHE A 424 -26.62 11.44 -34.76
C PHE A 424 -25.95 12.69 -34.18
N CYS A 425 -25.91 12.84 -32.87
CA CYS A 425 -25.47 14.08 -32.24
C CYS A 425 -24.21 13.85 -31.41
N ASP A 426 -23.17 14.64 -31.64
CA ASP A 426 -21.97 14.61 -30.82
C ASP A 426 -22.09 15.51 -29.58
N ALA A 427 -21.12 15.41 -28.66
CA ALA A 427 -21.07 16.19 -27.43
C ALA A 427 -20.84 17.71 -27.66
N GLN A 428 -20.74 18.14 -28.91
CA GLN A 428 -20.63 19.55 -29.31
C GLN A 428 -21.87 20.01 -30.09
N CYS A 429 -22.95 19.22 -30.10
CA CYS A 429 -24.20 19.49 -30.78
C CYS A 429 -24.06 19.68 -32.29
N GLN A 430 -23.17 18.88 -32.88
CA GLN A 430 -23.00 18.73 -34.32
C GLN A 430 -23.57 17.40 -34.81
N LEU A 431 -24.23 17.44 -35.98
CA LEU A 431 -24.70 16.24 -36.65
C LEU A 431 -23.52 15.37 -37.07
N ILE A 432 -23.48 14.14 -36.58
CA ILE A 432 -22.56 13.08 -36.96
C ILE A 432 -22.92 12.65 -38.39
N PRO A 433 -21.96 12.69 -39.32
CA PRO A 433 -22.20 12.25 -40.70
C PRO A 433 -22.63 10.78 -40.76
N GLY A 434 -23.74 10.48 -41.43
CA GLY A 434 -24.26 9.13 -41.56
C GLY A 434 -25.75 9.02 -41.86
N CYS A 435 -26.13 7.83 -42.34
CA CYS A 435 -27.46 7.57 -42.83
C CYS A 435 -28.54 7.62 -41.75
N GLY A 436 -29.55 8.47 -41.97
CA GLY A 436 -30.71 8.68 -41.11
C GLY A 436 -30.67 9.98 -40.32
N ASN A 437 -29.81 10.95 -40.68
CA ASN A 437 -29.63 12.21 -39.94
C ASN A 437 -30.43 13.39 -40.52
N GLY A 438 -31.23 13.15 -41.55
CA GLY A 438 -32.10 14.12 -42.22
C GLY A 438 -31.40 14.98 -43.28
N VAL A 439 -30.13 14.74 -43.57
CA VAL A 439 -29.33 15.54 -44.52
C VAL A 439 -28.62 14.62 -45.50
N VAL A 440 -28.89 14.79 -46.81
CA VAL A 440 -28.21 13.99 -47.85
C VAL A 440 -26.76 14.47 -48.03
N GLU A 441 -25.81 13.65 -47.58
CA GLU A 441 -24.38 13.92 -47.62
C GLU A 441 -23.65 13.17 -48.78
N ALA A 442 -22.34 13.44 -48.91
CA ALA A 442 -21.53 12.87 -49.98
C ALA A 442 -21.29 11.36 -49.76
N GLY A 443 -22.09 10.53 -50.42
CA GLY A 443 -22.06 9.07 -50.29
C GLY A 443 -23.45 8.45 -50.17
N GLU A 444 -24.46 9.28 -49.90
CA GLU A 444 -25.84 8.89 -49.71
C GLU A 444 -26.66 9.17 -50.98
N THR A 445 -27.67 8.34 -51.24
CA THR A 445 -28.59 8.57 -52.36
C THR A 445 -29.94 9.13 -51.91
N CYS A 446 -30.25 9.02 -50.62
CA CYS A 446 -31.39 9.59 -49.90
C CYS A 446 -31.02 9.67 -48.40
N ASP A 447 -31.83 10.39 -47.64
CA ASP A 447 -31.86 10.35 -46.17
C ASP A 447 -33.28 10.83 -45.75
N ASP A 448 -33.99 10.05 -44.94
CA ASP A 448 -35.35 10.35 -44.45
C ASP A 448 -35.43 10.57 -42.92
N GLY A 449 -34.28 10.86 -42.29
CA GLY A 449 -34.20 11.30 -40.90
C GLY A 449 -34.35 10.17 -39.88
N ASN A 450 -34.24 8.91 -40.29
CA ASN A 450 -34.12 7.78 -39.38
C ASN A 450 -33.45 6.55 -40.08
N GLN A 451 -33.30 5.42 -39.37
CA GLN A 451 -32.70 4.18 -39.91
C GLN A 451 -33.71 3.04 -40.10
N ALA A 452 -35.01 3.33 -40.12
CA ALA A 452 -36.01 2.33 -40.40
C ALA A 452 -35.96 1.96 -41.88
N ASP A 453 -36.06 0.66 -42.18
CA ASP A 453 -36.27 0.23 -43.55
C ASP A 453 -37.78 0.24 -43.82
N GLY A 454 -38.21 0.75 -44.97
CA GLY A 454 -39.58 0.68 -45.45
C GLY A 454 -40.37 2.00 -45.43
N ASP A 455 -39.74 3.14 -45.16
CA ASP A 455 -40.38 4.45 -45.04
C ASP A 455 -39.81 5.55 -45.95
N GLY A 456 -38.81 5.22 -46.78
CA GLY A 456 -38.33 6.11 -47.83
C GLY A 456 -36.87 5.88 -48.22
N CYS A 457 -36.02 5.73 -47.22
CA CYS A 457 -34.59 5.49 -47.35
C CYS A 457 -34.20 4.33 -46.43
N ASP A 458 -33.51 3.32 -46.97
CA ASP A 458 -33.08 2.21 -46.11
C ASP A 458 -31.90 2.62 -45.20
N SER A 459 -31.62 1.78 -44.21
CA SER A 459 -30.47 1.94 -43.29
C SER A 459 -29.08 1.97 -43.96
N ALA A 460 -29.01 1.75 -45.28
CA ALA A 460 -27.80 1.85 -46.09
C ALA A 460 -27.79 3.09 -47.03
N CYS A 461 -28.74 4.01 -46.85
CA CYS A 461 -28.90 5.23 -47.61
C CYS A 461 -29.17 5.03 -49.10
N THR A 462 -29.93 3.97 -49.38
CA THR A 462 -30.47 3.67 -50.71
C THR A 462 -31.97 3.92 -50.77
N ALA A 463 -32.39 4.64 -51.81
CA ALA A 463 -33.79 5.02 -51.95
C ALA A 463 -34.65 3.79 -52.19
N GLU A 464 -35.65 3.61 -51.34
CA GLU A 464 -36.54 2.45 -51.41
C GLU A 464 -37.65 2.68 -52.42
N ALA A 465 -37.94 1.66 -53.23
CA ALA A 465 -38.99 1.75 -54.25
C ALA A 465 -40.35 1.34 -53.67
N PHE A 466 -41.14 2.31 -53.17
CA PHE A 466 -42.53 2.03 -52.78
C PHE A 466 -43.53 2.13 -53.94
N GLN A 467 -44.30 1.05 -54.15
CA GLN A 467 -45.50 1.07 -54.99
C GLN A 467 -46.69 1.58 -54.16
N ALA A 468 -47.21 2.75 -54.52
CA ALA A 468 -48.34 3.38 -53.84
C ALA A 468 -49.62 2.51 -53.92
N LEU A 469 -50.22 2.21 -52.77
CA LEU A 469 -51.62 1.76 -52.66
C LEU A 469 -52.42 2.84 -51.93
N ALA A 470 -53.56 3.23 -52.49
CA ALA A 470 -54.49 4.18 -51.87
C ALA A 470 -54.97 3.67 -50.50
N GLY A 471 -54.78 4.46 -49.43
CA GLY A 471 -55.12 4.10 -48.05
C GLY A 471 -55.69 5.26 -47.23
N ARG A 472 -56.26 4.92 -46.06
CA ARG A 472 -56.66 5.90 -45.02
C ARG A 472 -55.53 6.03 -44.01
N TYR A 473 -55.10 7.25 -43.75
CA TYR A 473 -54.07 7.58 -42.77
C TYR A 473 -54.73 8.26 -41.56
N SER A 474 -54.30 7.91 -40.35
CA SER A 474 -54.88 8.41 -39.09
C SER A 474 -53.81 9.18 -38.35
N ALA A 475 -54.07 10.45 -38.07
CA ALA A 475 -53.28 11.26 -37.15
C ALA A 475 -53.76 10.99 -35.71
N THR A 476 -52.82 10.75 -34.80
CA THR A 476 -53.08 10.64 -33.35
C THR A 476 -51.95 11.32 -32.60
N ASP A 477 -51.96 12.66 -32.44
CA ASP A 477 -51.74 13.35 -31.15
C ASP A 477 -51.88 14.89 -31.21
N ALA A 478 -51.64 15.51 -30.05
CA ALA A 478 -52.04 16.79 -29.48
C ALA A 478 -51.55 18.08 -30.15
N VAL A 479 -52.21 19.16 -29.74
CA VAL A 479 -52.06 20.55 -30.21
C VAL A 479 -50.60 21.00 -30.20
N GLY A 480 -50.00 21.14 -31.39
CA GLY A 480 -48.72 21.83 -31.58
C GLY A 480 -47.73 21.17 -32.53
N THR A 481 -47.89 19.89 -32.88
CA THR A 481 -46.98 19.17 -33.79
C THR A 481 -47.49 19.12 -35.23
N VAL A 482 -46.57 19.05 -36.20
CA VAL A 482 -46.88 18.90 -37.64
C VAL A 482 -46.86 17.42 -37.99
N ASP A 483 -48.03 16.84 -38.27
CA ASP A 483 -48.17 15.43 -38.63
C ASP A 483 -47.96 15.23 -40.14
N ALA A 484 -46.71 14.96 -40.55
CA ALA A 484 -46.31 14.93 -41.96
C ALA A 484 -46.52 13.53 -42.58
N HIS A 485 -47.34 13.45 -43.62
CA HIS A 485 -47.53 12.22 -44.40
C HIS A 485 -47.11 12.47 -45.85
N ALA A 486 -46.02 11.83 -46.29
CA ALA A 486 -45.55 11.93 -47.66
C ALA A 486 -46.33 10.95 -48.56
N PHE A 487 -46.79 11.44 -49.73
CA PHE A 487 -47.34 10.58 -50.78
C PHE A 487 -46.93 11.10 -52.15
N MET A 488 -46.72 10.18 -53.09
CA MET A 488 -46.35 10.47 -54.46
C MET A 488 -47.57 10.45 -55.38
N VAL A 489 -47.63 11.39 -56.33
CA VAL A 489 -48.69 11.49 -57.33
C VAL A 489 -48.06 11.41 -58.71
N ASP A 490 -48.19 10.25 -59.36
CA ASP A 490 -47.65 10.06 -60.69
C ASP A 490 -48.58 10.63 -61.77
N GLY A 491 -47.99 11.32 -62.73
CA GLY A 491 -48.65 11.86 -63.92
C GLY A 491 -48.97 13.35 -63.84
N ALA A 492 -48.46 14.11 -64.81
CA ALA A 492 -48.80 15.53 -64.95
C ALA A 492 -50.31 15.70 -65.22
N GLY A 493 -51.01 16.37 -64.30
CA GLY A 493 -52.45 16.65 -64.39
C GLY A 493 -53.34 15.79 -63.49
N THR A 494 -52.78 14.91 -62.66
CA THR A 494 -53.55 14.10 -61.69
C THR A 494 -54.09 14.99 -60.56
N ARG A 495 -55.42 14.93 -60.33
CA ARG A 495 -56.11 15.76 -59.32
C ARG A 495 -56.22 14.98 -58.01
N VAL A 496 -55.51 15.43 -56.97
CA VAL A 496 -55.60 14.86 -55.62
C VAL A 496 -56.73 15.54 -54.86
N THR A 497 -57.59 14.74 -54.21
CA THR A 497 -58.61 15.24 -53.30
C THR A 497 -58.33 14.69 -51.91
N ALA A 498 -57.84 15.54 -51.01
CA ALA A 498 -57.71 15.21 -49.60
C ALA A 498 -59.02 15.57 -48.89
N VAL A 499 -59.58 14.61 -48.14
CA VAL A 499 -60.78 14.82 -47.32
C VAL A 499 -60.38 14.61 -45.87
N LEU A 500 -60.43 15.67 -45.08
CA LEU A 500 -60.25 15.60 -43.63
C LEU A 500 -61.60 15.32 -43.00
N THR A 501 -61.69 14.25 -42.21
CA THR A 501 -62.89 13.92 -41.43
C THR A 501 -62.52 13.79 -39.96
N ASP A 502 -63.49 14.02 -39.08
CA ASP A 502 -63.36 13.85 -37.63
C ASP A 502 -63.50 12.39 -37.17
N GLY A 503 -63.40 11.44 -38.12
CA GLY A 503 -63.65 10.02 -37.88
C GLY A 503 -65.13 9.63 -37.73
N GLN A 504 -66.09 10.57 -37.79
CA GLN A 504 -67.54 10.30 -37.71
C GLN A 504 -68.31 10.54 -39.01
N GLY A 505 -67.73 11.21 -40.01
CA GLY A 505 -68.30 11.29 -41.37
C GLY A 505 -67.96 12.56 -42.11
#